data_AF-A0A4T0Q6C7-F1
#
_entry.id   AF-A0A4T0Q6C7-F1
#
_cell.length_a   1.000
_cell.length_b   1.000
_cell.length_c   1.000
_cell.angle_alpha   90.00
_cell.angle_beta   90.00
_cell.angle_gamma   90.00
#
_symmetry.space_group_name_H-M   'P 1'
#
loop_
_entity.id
_entity.type
_entity.pdbx_description
1 polymer ?
#
loop_
_entity_poly.entity_id
_entity_poly.type
_entity_poly.pdbx_seq_one_letter_code
_entity_poly.pdbx_strand_id
1 'polypeptide(L)'
;GRRPFRCYRYIKNKPFPKSRYNRGVPDPKIRIFDLGRKKAPVDDFPYCAHLVSDELEQLSSEALEAARITCNKYIVKTAGKEAFHLRVRVHPFHVIRINKMLSCAGADRLQQGMRHAWGKPYGTVARVNIGQVLISIRCKDQNAHVVKEALRRARYKFPGRQKIIVSKKWGFTNLDREQYLKLRGEGRVQKDGAYVQYIKPQGPLLENLRRQAAIRADL
;
A
#
# COMPACT_ATOMS: atom_id res chain seq x y z
N GLY A 1 18.57 6.28 -20.47
CA GLY A 1 17.77 5.23 -19.80
C GLY A 1 17.66 5.46 -18.30
N ARG A 2 16.83 4.68 -17.59
CA ARG A 2 16.72 4.77 -16.13
C ARG A 2 17.89 4.05 -15.44
N ARG A 3 18.46 4.59 -14.35
CA ARG A 3 19.49 3.88 -13.57
C ARG A 3 18.90 2.59 -12.97
N PRO A 4 19.68 1.49 -12.91
CA PRO A 4 19.23 0.25 -12.31
C PRO A 4 18.93 0.48 -10.82
N PHE A 5 17.87 -0.16 -10.31
CA PHE A 5 17.37 0.13 -8.98
C PHE A 5 18.32 -0.28 -7.85
N ARG A 6 19.31 -1.16 -8.12
CA ARG A 6 20.39 -1.50 -7.18
C ARG A 6 21.12 -0.27 -6.62
N CYS A 7 21.18 0.84 -7.36
CA CYS A 7 21.79 2.09 -6.91
C CYS A 7 21.03 2.76 -5.75
N TYR A 8 19.73 2.50 -5.63
CA TYR A 8 18.82 3.16 -4.69
C TYR A 8 18.12 2.19 -3.72
N ARG A 9 18.46 0.90 -3.73
CA ARG A 9 17.80 -0.13 -2.89
C ARG A 9 17.87 0.19 -1.39
N TYR A 10 19.02 0.61 -0.89
CA TYR A 10 19.22 0.79 0.55
C TYR A 10 18.89 2.20 1.02
N ILE A 11 18.37 2.31 2.24
CA ILE A 11 18.12 3.60 2.90
C ILE A 11 19.44 4.16 3.44
N LYS A 12 20.17 4.88 2.57
CA LYS A 12 21.47 5.48 2.95
C LYS A 12 21.37 6.91 3.49
N ASN A 13 20.40 7.68 3.01
CA ASN A 13 20.28 9.11 3.29
C ASN A 13 19.11 9.40 4.24
N LYS A 14 19.10 10.60 4.85
CA LYS A 14 17.91 11.12 5.55
C LYS A 14 16.71 11.29 4.60
N PRO A 15 15.47 11.25 5.10
CA PRO A 15 14.28 11.49 4.27
C PRO A 15 14.36 12.82 3.53
N PHE A 16 14.13 12.77 2.23
CA PHE A 16 14.11 13.93 1.33
C PHE A 16 12.77 13.93 0.58
N PRO A 17 11.71 14.54 1.14
CA PRO A 17 10.38 14.55 0.51
C PRO A 17 10.24 15.66 -0.54
N LYS A 18 9.17 15.58 -1.34
CA LYS A 18 8.67 16.74 -2.10
C LYS A 18 8.21 17.80 -1.09
N SER A 19 8.67 19.04 -1.25
CA SER A 19 8.43 20.12 -0.29
C SER A 19 8.61 21.49 -0.94
N ARG A 20 8.37 22.58 -0.21
CA ARG A 20 8.67 23.95 -0.66
C ARG A 20 10.14 24.15 -1.06
N TYR A 21 11.05 23.38 -0.48
CA TYR A 21 12.48 23.40 -0.78
C TYR A 21 12.88 22.47 -1.94
N ASN A 22 12.00 21.54 -2.33
CA ASN A 22 12.23 20.52 -3.34
C ASN A 22 11.09 20.52 -4.37
N ARG A 23 11.20 21.44 -5.35
CA ARG A 23 10.11 21.79 -6.28
C ARG A 23 10.12 20.97 -7.58
N GLY A 24 11.30 20.66 -8.12
CA GLY A 24 11.48 19.93 -9.39
C GLY A 24 11.32 18.41 -9.29
N VAL A 25 10.41 17.93 -8.45
CA VAL A 25 10.23 16.49 -8.19
C VAL A 25 9.31 15.87 -9.25
N PRO A 26 9.74 14.81 -9.95
CA PRO A 26 8.87 14.10 -10.88
C PRO A 26 7.73 13.41 -10.13
N ASP A 27 6.55 13.36 -10.75
CA ASP A 27 5.40 12.69 -10.17
C ASP A 27 5.64 11.17 -10.04
N PRO A 28 5.11 10.52 -8.98
CA PRO A 28 5.20 9.09 -8.81
C PRO A 28 4.48 8.35 -9.95
N LYS A 29 5.04 7.20 -10.36
CA LYS A 29 4.43 6.38 -11.41
C LYS A 29 3.13 5.72 -10.94
N ILE A 30 3.10 5.25 -9.69
CA ILE A 30 1.86 4.78 -9.05
C ILE A 30 1.00 6.00 -8.69
N ARG A 31 -0.26 5.98 -9.15
CA ARG A 31 -1.27 7.00 -8.83
C ARG A 31 -2.52 6.43 -8.17
N ILE A 32 -2.78 5.13 -8.36
CA ILE A 32 -3.97 4.45 -7.86
C ILE A 32 -3.53 3.46 -6.78
N PHE A 33 -4.04 3.63 -5.57
CA PHE A 33 -3.69 2.77 -4.43
C PHE A 33 -4.77 1.75 -4.09
N ASP A 34 -6.04 2.00 -4.46
CA ASP A 34 -7.18 1.11 -4.21
C ASP A 34 -7.77 0.59 -5.53
N LEU A 35 -7.99 -0.73 -5.62
CA LEU A 35 -8.54 -1.44 -6.78
C LEU A 35 -9.58 -2.49 -6.40
N GLY A 36 -10.33 -2.95 -7.40
CA GLY A 36 -11.46 -3.86 -7.24
C GLY A 36 -12.68 -3.11 -6.68
N ARG A 37 -13.52 -3.82 -5.94
CA ARG A 37 -14.73 -3.28 -5.32
C ARG A 37 -14.40 -2.50 -4.05
N LYS A 38 -13.72 -1.36 -4.20
CA LYS A 38 -13.27 -0.50 -3.07
C LYS A 38 -14.40 0.08 -2.21
N LYS A 39 -15.62 0.17 -2.76
CA LYS A 39 -16.83 0.58 -2.05
C LYS A 39 -17.56 -0.58 -1.36
N ALA A 40 -17.04 -1.81 -1.43
CA ALA A 40 -17.68 -2.95 -0.78
C ALA A 40 -17.75 -2.74 0.74
N PRO A 41 -18.88 -3.08 1.39
CA PRO A 41 -19.00 -3.03 2.84
C PRO A 41 -17.98 -3.99 3.48
N VAL A 42 -17.78 -3.84 4.78
CA VAL A 42 -16.80 -4.65 5.53
C VAL A 42 -17.23 -6.11 5.62
N ASP A 43 -18.53 -6.37 5.75
CA ASP A 43 -19.10 -7.72 5.89
C ASP A 43 -18.87 -8.61 4.65
N ASP A 44 -18.79 -8.03 3.45
CA ASP A 44 -18.65 -8.78 2.20
C ASP A 44 -17.28 -9.49 2.08
N PHE A 45 -16.24 -8.95 2.72
CA PHE A 45 -14.85 -9.38 2.54
C PHE A 45 -14.16 -9.68 3.88
N PRO A 46 -14.46 -10.84 4.50
CA PRO A 46 -13.86 -11.28 5.76
C PRO A 46 -12.38 -11.67 5.64
N TYR A 47 -11.99 -12.26 4.50
CA TYR A 47 -10.62 -12.71 4.30
C TYR A 47 -9.68 -11.53 4.05
N CYS A 48 -8.47 -11.61 4.59
CA CYS A 48 -7.43 -10.63 4.35
C CYS A 48 -6.05 -11.28 4.29
N ALA A 49 -5.28 -10.90 3.28
CA ALA A 49 -3.88 -11.27 3.15
C ALA A 49 -3.01 -10.05 2.90
N HIS A 50 -1.76 -10.13 3.36
CA HIS A 50 -0.78 -9.08 3.32
C HIS A 50 0.50 -9.57 2.63
N LEU A 51 1.05 -8.74 1.76
CA LEU A 51 2.45 -8.83 1.35
C LEU A 51 3.27 -7.92 2.27
N VAL A 52 4.21 -8.49 3.00
CA VAL A 52 4.97 -7.83 4.05
C VAL A 52 6.45 -7.84 3.70
N SER A 53 7.14 -6.71 3.90
CA SER A 53 8.59 -6.63 3.73
C SER A 53 9.31 -7.34 4.88
N ASP A 54 10.30 -8.17 4.55
CA ASP A 54 11.20 -8.81 5.53
C ASP A 54 12.58 -8.13 5.55
N GLU A 55 12.71 -7.01 4.84
CA GLU A 55 13.95 -6.24 4.72
C GLU A 55 13.69 -4.74 4.91
N LEU A 56 14.74 -4.02 5.34
CA LEU A 56 14.78 -2.56 5.41
C LEU A 56 15.34 -2.01 4.09
N GLU A 57 14.46 -1.46 3.24
CA GLU A 57 14.85 -1.03 1.90
C GLU A 57 13.98 0.10 1.34
N GLN A 58 14.30 0.54 0.13
CA GLN A 58 13.50 1.44 -0.67
C GLN A 58 12.81 0.66 -1.79
N LEU A 59 11.56 0.98 -2.08
CA LEU A 59 10.81 0.43 -3.21
C LEU A 59 10.46 1.55 -4.19
N SER A 60 10.78 1.37 -5.47
CA SER A 60 10.49 2.40 -6.48
C SER A 60 8.98 2.55 -6.72
N SER A 61 8.55 3.77 -7.09
CA SER A 61 7.16 4.01 -7.48
C SER A 61 6.72 3.14 -8.67
N GLU A 62 7.66 2.76 -9.52
CA GLU A 62 7.47 1.90 -10.69
C GLU A 62 7.31 0.44 -10.28
N ALA A 63 8.08 -0.04 -9.30
CA ALA A 63 7.92 -1.38 -8.75
C ALA A 63 6.55 -1.53 -8.07
N LEU A 64 6.11 -0.50 -7.33
CA LEU A 64 4.78 -0.45 -6.74
C LEU A 64 3.68 -0.54 -7.80
N GLU A 65 3.81 0.23 -8.88
CA GLU A 65 2.85 0.19 -9.99
C GLU A 65 2.86 -1.17 -10.71
N ALA A 66 4.03 -1.75 -10.96
CA ALA A 66 4.16 -3.05 -11.60
C ALA A 66 3.57 -4.18 -10.74
N ALA A 67 3.82 -4.17 -9.43
CA ALA A 67 3.25 -5.11 -8.47
C ALA A 67 1.72 -5.00 -8.42
N ARG A 68 1.21 -3.75 -8.36
CA ARG A 68 -0.23 -3.45 -8.37
C ARG A 68 -0.92 -3.98 -9.63
N ILE A 69 -0.37 -3.71 -10.81
CA ILE A 69 -0.90 -4.21 -12.09
C ILE A 69 -0.89 -5.74 -12.11
N THR A 70 0.20 -6.36 -11.67
CA THR A 70 0.36 -7.82 -11.65
C THR A 70 -0.70 -8.49 -10.77
N CYS A 71 -0.89 -8.00 -9.54
CA CYS A 71 -1.95 -8.50 -8.66
C CYS A 71 -3.34 -8.34 -9.28
N ASN A 72 -3.68 -7.12 -9.71
CA ASN A 72 -5.01 -6.81 -10.23
C ASN A 72 -5.35 -7.65 -11.46
N LYS A 73 -4.41 -7.75 -12.43
CA LYS A 73 -4.63 -8.51 -13.66
C LYS A 73 -4.90 -9.99 -13.39
N TYR A 74 -4.18 -10.59 -12.43
CA TYR A 74 -4.38 -12.00 -12.09
C TYR A 74 -5.73 -12.23 -11.42
N ILE A 75 -6.07 -11.45 -10.39
CA ILE A 75 -7.32 -11.65 -9.65
C ILE A 75 -8.54 -11.36 -10.54
N VAL A 76 -8.50 -10.30 -11.35
CA VAL A 76 -9.60 -9.98 -12.28
C VAL A 76 -9.82 -11.12 -13.28
N LYS A 77 -8.75 -11.75 -13.79
CA LYS A 77 -8.85 -12.88 -14.72
C LYS A 77 -9.43 -14.13 -14.07
N THR A 78 -9.09 -14.40 -12.81
CA THR A 78 -9.41 -15.68 -12.16
C THR A 78 -10.69 -15.64 -11.31
N ALA A 79 -10.92 -14.55 -10.58
CA ALA A 79 -12.06 -14.42 -9.65
C ALA A 79 -13.04 -13.30 -10.04
N GLY A 80 -12.68 -12.43 -11.00
CA GLY A 80 -13.48 -11.28 -11.41
C GLY A 80 -13.15 -9.99 -10.67
N LYS A 81 -13.56 -8.86 -11.26
CA LYS A 81 -13.24 -7.51 -10.76
C LYS A 81 -13.90 -7.16 -9.42
N GLU A 82 -15.11 -7.67 -9.20
CA GLU A 82 -15.92 -7.37 -8.01
C GLU A 82 -15.63 -8.29 -6.82
N ALA A 83 -14.73 -9.26 -6.98
CA ALA A 83 -14.47 -10.31 -6.00
C ALA A 83 -13.46 -9.93 -4.90
N PHE A 84 -12.82 -8.77 -5.00
CA PHE A 84 -11.76 -8.35 -4.10
C PHE A 84 -11.68 -6.82 -3.95
N HIS A 85 -10.98 -6.40 -2.91
CA HIS A 85 -10.49 -5.04 -2.73
C HIS A 85 -8.99 -5.09 -2.41
N LEU A 86 -8.17 -4.56 -3.32
CA LEU A 86 -6.72 -4.44 -3.16
C LEU A 86 -6.36 -3.02 -2.73
N ARG A 87 -5.48 -2.89 -1.74
CA ARG A 87 -4.90 -1.63 -1.28
C ARG A 87 -3.38 -1.72 -1.22
N VAL A 88 -2.69 -0.83 -1.94
CA VAL A 88 -1.26 -0.59 -1.75
C VAL A 88 -1.10 0.35 -0.55
N ARG A 89 -0.44 -0.12 0.52
CA ARG A 89 -0.34 0.57 1.81
C ARG A 89 0.81 1.56 1.88
N VAL A 90 1.84 1.37 1.06
CA VAL A 90 3.05 2.20 1.05
C VAL A 90 2.96 3.30 0.00
N HIS A 91 3.48 4.48 0.33
CA HIS A 91 3.44 5.65 -0.55
C HIS A 91 4.85 6.17 -0.83
N PRO A 92 5.19 6.46 -2.10
CA PRO A 92 6.52 6.87 -2.50
C PRO A 92 6.77 8.36 -2.25
N PHE A 93 6.96 8.76 -0.99
CA PHE A 93 7.22 10.15 -0.63
C PHE A 93 8.70 10.54 -0.70
N HIS A 94 9.61 9.58 -0.61
CA HIS A 94 11.03 9.87 -0.64
C HIS A 94 11.51 10.11 -2.07
N VAL A 95 12.20 11.23 -2.29
CA VAL A 95 12.80 11.59 -3.57
C VAL A 95 14.25 11.13 -3.61
N ILE A 96 14.58 10.32 -4.63
CA ILE A 96 15.97 9.95 -4.93
C ILE A 96 16.58 11.00 -5.85
N ARG A 97 17.90 11.22 -5.70
CA ARG A 97 18.65 12.21 -6.48
C ARG A 97 19.62 11.54 -7.43
N ILE A 98 19.92 12.20 -8.54
CA ILE A 98 20.94 11.78 -9.50
C ILE A 98 21.87 12.96 -9.81
N ASN A 99 23.18 12.74 -9.68
CA ASN A 99 24.15 13.57 -10.38
C ASN A 99 24.34 12.97 -11.78
N LYS A 100 23.88 13.67 -12.82
CA LYS A 100 23.95 13.18 -14.21
C LYS A 100 25.33 13.52 -14.76
N MET A 101 26.11 12.50 -15.09
CA MET A 101 27.35 12.64 -15.85
C MET A 101 27.02 12.65 -17.34
N LEU A 102 27.62 13.58 -18.09
CA LEU A 102 27.59 13.62 -19.54
C LEU A 102 28.46 12.47 -20.07
N SER A 103 27.91 11.71 -21.02
CA SER A 103 28.56 10.56 -21.63
C SER A 103 28.90 10.78 -23.10
N CYS A 104 28.92 12.04 -23.55
CA CYS A 104 29.28 12.42 -24.92
C CYS A 104 30.79 12.64 -25.07
N ALA A 105 31.31 12.50 -26.30
CA ALA A 105 32.68 12.89 -26.61
C ALA A 105 32.89 14.39 -26.29
N GLY A 106 33.99 14.72 -25.60
CA GLY A 106 34.27 16.08 -25.14
C GLY A 106 33.50 16.52 -23.89
N ALA A 107 32.82 15.61 -23.17
CA ALA A 107 32.10 15.92 -21.93
C ALA A 107 32.96 16.61 -20.86
N ASP A 108 34.25 16.31 -20.81
CA ASP A 108 35.21 16.91 -19.87
C ASP A 108 35.30 18.45 -20.01
N ARG A 109 35.05 18.97 -21.21
CA ARG A 109 35.00 20.43 -21.47
C ARG A 109 33.74 21.09 -20.91
N LEU A 110 32.65 20.32 -20.74
CA LEU A 110 31.33 20.82 -20.38
C LEU A 110 30.94 20.53 -18.93
N GLN A 111 31.57 19.57 -18.28
CA GLN A 111 31.23 19.14 -16.94
C GLN A 111 32.45 19.09 -16.02
N GLN A 112 32.35 19.74 -14.86
CA GLN A 112 33.41 19.81 -13.84
C GLN A 112 33.51 18.57 -12.94
N GLY A 113 33.19 17.38 -13.46
CA GLY A 113 33.20 16.12 -12.72
C GLY A 113 32.33 16.15 -11.45
N MET A 114 32.97 16.04 -10.27
CA MET A 114 32.31 15.95 -8.95
C MET A 114 32.20 17.28 -8.20
N ARG A 115 32.68 18.39 -8.78
CA ARG A 115 32.47 19.71 -8.19
C ARG A 115 30.97 20.04 -8.16
N HIS A 116 30.45 20.46 -7.01
CA HIS A 116 29.02 20.70 -6.76
C HIS A 116 28.10 19.51 -7.12
N ALA A 117 28.49 18.29 -6.73
CA ALA A 117 27.77 17.04 -7.04
C ALA A 117 26.38 16.86 -6.39
N TRP A 118 25.71 17.92 -5.91
CA TRP A 118 24.34 17.81 -5.40
C TRP A 118 23.37 17.43 -6.54
N GLY A 119 22.85 16.22 -6.46
CA GLY A 119 22.01 15.66 -7.51
C GLY A 119 20.65 16.36 -7.65
N LYS A 120 20.09 16.29 -8.86
CA LYS A 120 18.71 16.71 -9.14
C LYS A 120 17.73 15.60 -8.76
N PRO A 121 16.47 15.91 -8.36
CA PRO A 121 15.42 14.91 -8.20
C PRO A 121 15.30 13.99 -9.43
N TYR A 122 15.27 12.69 -9.19
CA TYR A 122 15.29 11.68 -10.24
C TYR A 122 14.03 10.82 -10.29
N GLY A 123 13.49 10.48 -9.13
CA GLY A 123 12.33 9.63 -8.99
C GLY A 123 11.88 9.59 -7.54
N THR A 124 10.75 8.93 -7.31
CA THR A 124 10.17 8.75 -5.99
C THR A 124 10.15 7.29 -5.59
N VAL A 125 10.37 7.05 -4.30
CA VAL A 125 10.48 5.72 -3.69
C VAL A 125 9.76 5.71 -2.34
N ALA A 126 9.20 4.56 -1.98
CA ALA A 126 8.70 4.30 -0.64
C ALA A 126 9.85 3.74 0.21
N ARG A 127 10.03 4.24 1.43
CA ARG A 127 10.93 3.62 2.42
C ARG A 127 10.13 2.61 3.21
N VAL A 128 10.65 1.39 3.33
CA VAL A 128 9.94 0.29 4.00
C VAL A 128 10.82 -0.34 5.07
N ASN A 129 10.21 -0.61 6.22
CA ASN A 129 10.84 -1.29 7.34
C ASN A 129 10.55 -2.79 7.32
N ILE A 130 11.32 -3.55 8.10
CA ILE A 130 11.05 -4.97 8.37
C ILE A 130 9.68 -5.09 9.06
N GLY A 131 8.83 -6.00 8.58
CA GLY A 131 7.47 -6.20 9.08
C GLY A 131 6.44 -5.22 8.51
N GLN A 132 6.83 -4.26 7.67
CA GLN A 132 5.89 -3.30 7.11
C GLN A 132 5.05 -3.90 5.99
N VAL A 133 3.72 -3.72 6.06
CA VAL A 133 2.77 -4.18 5.03
C VAL A 133 2.90 -3.32 3.77
N LEU A 134 3.12 -3.97 2.63
CA LEU A 134 3.23 -3.34 1.31
C LEU A 134 1.87 -3.30 0.59
N ILE A 135 1.23 -4.46 0.47
CA ILE A 135 -0.05 -4.64 -0.23
C ILE A 135 -0.98 -5.42 0.69
N SER A 136 -2.21 -4.96 0.83
CA SER A 136 -3.30 -5.69 1.51
C SER A 136 -4.39 -6.02 0.51
N ILE A 137 -4.94 -7.23 0.58
CA ILE A 137 -6.08 -7.63 -0.25
C ILE A 137 -7.11 -8.26 0.65
N ARG A 138 -8.36 -7.76 0.58
CA ARG A 138 -9.52 -8.40 1.22
C ARG A 138 -10.45 -9.01 0.17
N CYS A 139 -11.02 -10.17 0.48
CA CYS A 139 -11.96 -10.89 -0.39
C CYS A 139 -12.84 -11.85 0.44
N LYS A 140 -13.66 -12.66 -0.22
CA LYS A 140 -14.33 -13.82 0.39
C LYS A 140 -13.32 -14.95 0.60
N ASP A 141 -13.53 -15.81 1.61
CA ASP A 141 -12.61 -16.91 1.92
C ASP A 141 -12.43 -17.91 0.76
N GLN A 142 -13.45 -18.08 -0.08
CA GLN A 142 -13.40 -18.92 -1.29
C GLN A 142 -12.26 -18.51 -2.25
N ASN A 143 -11.95 -17.20 -2.32
CA ASN A 143 -10.93 -16.65 -3.21
C ASN A 143 -9.53 -16.55 -2.58
N ALA A 144 -9.33 -17.13 -1.38
CA ALA A 144 -8.07 -17.04 -0.65
C ALA A 144 -6.86 -17.54 -1.46
N HIS A 145 -7.02 -18.66 -2.19
CA HIS A 145 -5.96 -19.24 -3.02
C HIS A 145 -5.56 -18.32 -4.18
N VAL A 146 -6.53 -17.68 -4.84
CA VAL A 146 -6.30 -16.70 -5.92
C VAL A 146 -5.50 -15.50 -5.40
N VAL A 147 -5.87 -14.99 -4.22
CA VAL A 147 -5.18 -13.86 -3.61
C VAL A 147 -3.74 -14.21 -3.21
N LYS A 148 -3.50 -15.40 -2.65
CA LYS A 148 -2.14 -15.85 -2.31
C LYS A 148 -1.25 -15.91 -3.55
N GLU A 149 -1.75 -16.46 -4.65
CA GLU A 149 -1.01 -16.54 -5.91
C GLU A 149 -0.78 -15.16 -6.54
N ALA A 150 -1.75 -14.24 -6.45
CA ALA A 150 -1.59 -12.86 -6.90
C ALA A 150 -0.44 -12.16 -6.16
N LEU A 151 -0.40 -12.28 -4.82
CA LEU A 151 0.64 -11.70 -3.99
C LEU A 151 2.01 -12.35 -4.25
N ARG A 152 2.04 -13.66 -4.51
CA ARG A 152 3.28 -14.38 -4.92
C ARG A 152 3.83 -13.83 -6.23
N ARG A 153 2.96 -13.54 -7.20
CA ARG A 153 3.37 -12.94 -8.49
C ARG A 153 3.86 -11.50 -8.33
N ALA A 154 3.21 -10.71 -7.47
CA ALA A 154 3.64 -9.34 -7.18
C ALA A 154 4.99 -9.27 -6.44
N ARG A 155 5.29 -10.26 -5.58
CA ARG A 155 6.60 -10.37 -4.91
C ARG A 155 7.77 -10.29 -5.91
N TYR A 156 7.67 -10.91 -7.09
CA TYR A 156 8.72 -10.84 -8.12
C TYR A 156 8.98 -9.45 -8.69
N LYS A 157 8.13 -8.46 -8.39
CA LYS A 157 8.31 -7.07 -8.83
C LYS A 157 9.08 -6.24 -7.81
N PHE A 158 9.30 -6.74 -6.60
CA PHE A 158 10.06 -6.07 -5.56
C PHE A 158 11.47 -6.65 -5.44
N PRO A 159 12.48 -5.82 -5.11
CA PRO A 159 13.76 -6.31 -4.60
C PRO A 159 13.56 -6.94 -3.22
N GLY A 160 14.55 -7.67 -2.70
CA GLY A 160 14.53 -8.18 -1.33
C GLY A 160 13.60 -9.36 -1.08
N ARG A 161 13.33 -9.62 0.20
CA ARG A 161 12.48 -10.72 0.66
C ARG A 161 11.14 -10.19 1.13
N GLN A 162 10.05 -10.74 0.57
CA GLN A 162 8.70 -10.49 1.06
C GLN A 162 8.01 -11.78 1.47
N LYS A 163 7.24 -11.67 2.55
CA LYS A 163 6.42 -12.75 3.10
C LYS A 163 4.94 -12.47 2.81
N ILE A 164 4.19 -13.53 2.56
CA ILE A 164 2.74 -13.47 2.44
C ILE A 164 2.16 -13.94 3.78
N ILE A 165 1.40 -13.07 4.43
CA ILE A 165 0.81 -13.33 5.73
C ILE A 165 -0.71 -13.29 5.60
N VAL A 166 -1.38 -14.35 6.03
CA VAL A 166 -2.84 -14.37 6.18
C VAL A 166 -3.19 -13.72 7.51
N SER A 167 -4.04 -12.69 7.48
CA SER A 167 -4.43 -11.97 8.68
C SER A 167 -5.51 -12.73 9.44
N LYS A 168 -5.43 -12.72 10.77
CA LYS A 168 -6.51 -13.17 11.67
C LYS A 168 -7.63 -12.14 11.78
N LYS A 169 -7.41 -10.93 11.27
CA LYS A 169 -8.36 -9.81 11.31
C LYS A 169 -9.48 -9.98 10.29
N TRP A 170 -10.62 -9.35 10.55
CA TRP A 170 -11.72 -9.27 9.59
C TRP A 170 -11.43 -8.21 8.52
N GLY A 171 -11.14 -8.63 7.29
CA GLY A 171 -10.85 -7.70 6.19
C GLY A 171 -9.74 -6.70 6.54
N PHE A 172 -10.03 -5.41 6.43
CA PHE A 172 -9.08 -4.33 6.77
C PHE A 172 -9.28 -3.73 8.16
N THR A 173 -10.10 -4.35 9.00
CA THR A 173 -10.32 -3.91 10.38
C THR A 173 -9.15 -4.30 11.29
N ASN A 174 -9.13 -3.72 12.49
CA ASN A 174 -8.16 -4.07 13.53
C ASN A 174 -8.66 -5.19 14.47
N LEU A 175 -9.87 -5.70 14.26
CA LEU A 175 -10.52 -6.72 15.08
C LEU A 175 -10.26 -8.12 14.53
N ASP A 176 -10.06 -9.08 15.43
CA ASP A 176 -10.04 -10.49 15.04
C ASP A 176 -11.44 -10.92 14.57
N ARG A 177 -11.52 -11.97 13.75
CA ARG A 177 -12.79 -12.43 13.17
C ARG A 177 -13.87 -12.69 14.22
N GLU A 178 -13.52 -13.37 15.30
CA GLU A 178 -14.44 -13.69 16.41
C GLU A 178 -14.93 -12.42 17.11
N GLN A 179 -14.02 -11.48 17.39
CA GLN A 179 -14.34 -10.21 18.03
C GLN A 179 -15.27 -9.35 17.16
N TYR A 180 -15.03 -9.33 15.84
CA TYR A 180 -15.88 -8.61 14.89
C TYR A 180 -17.31 -9.16 14.89
N LEU A 181 -17.45 -10.49 14.83
CA LEU A 181 -18.76 -11.15 14.86
C LEU A 181 -19.52 -10.87 16.17
N LYS A 182 -18.83 -10.90 17.31
CA LYS A 182 -19.41 -10.55 18.62
C LYS A 182 -19.93 -9.11 18.65
N LEU A 183 -19.10 -8.14 18.28
CA LEU A 183 -19.49 -6.72 18.29
C LEU A 183 -20.59 -6.42 17.28
N ARG A 184 -20.62 -7.13 16.15
CA ARG A 184 -21.70 -7.05 15.18
C ARG A 184 -23.02 -7.57 15.77
N GLY A 185 -22.99 -8.73 16.44
CA GLY A 185 -24.16 -9.29 17.13
C GLY A 185 -24.69 -8.41 18.28
N GLU A 186 -23.80 -7.70 18.98
CA GLU A 186 -24.18 -6.74 20.03
C GLU A 186 -24.79 -5.42 19.50
N GLY A 187 -24.77 -5.21 18.18
CA GLY A 187 -25.22 -3.95 17.55
C GLY A 187 -24.27 -2.78 17.81
N ARG A 188 -22.96 -3.04 17.92
CA ARG A 188 -21.93 -2.02 18.22
C ARG A 188 -21.07 -1.63 17.01
N VAL A 189 -21.35 -2.22 15.84
CA VAL A 189 -20.65 -1.97 14.58
C VAL A 189 -21.57 -1.19 13.66
N GLN A 190 -21.20 0.05 13.36
CA GLN A 190 -21.90 0.90 12.40
C GLN A 190 -21.20 0.82 11.03
N LYS A 191 -21.97 0.60 9.97
CA LYS A 191 -21.45 0.61 8.60
C LYS A 191 -21.12 2.05 8.18
N ASP A 192 -19.94 2.26 7.61
CA ASP A 192 -19.48 3.57 7.10
C ASP A 192 -18.84 3.41 5.73
N GLY A 193 -19.70 3.25 4.71
CA GLY A 193 -19.29 3.01 3.33
C GLY A 193 -18.39 1.77 3.18
N ALA A 194 -17.09 2.01 2.99
CA ALA A 194 -16.08 0.96 2.79
C ALA A 194 -15.41 0.46 4.09
N TYR A 195 -15.71 1.10 5.22
CA TYR A 195 -15.18 0.78 6.55
C TYR A 195 -16.30 0.70 7.58
N VAL A 196 -15.94 0.57 8.86
CA VAL A 196 -16.86 0.48 9.99
C VAL A 196 -16.46 1.44 11.10
N GLN A 197 -17.44 2.00 11.78
CA GLN A 197 -17.28 2.73 13.01
C GLN A 197 -17.73 1.87 14.19
N TYR A 198 -17.11 2.07 15.35
CA TYR A 198 -17.41 1.30 16.56
C TYR A 198 -18.00 2.23 17.62
N ILE A 199 -19.09 1.80 18.25
CA ILE A 199 -19.63 2.51 19.40
C ILE A 199 -18.69 2.28 20.60
N LYS A 200 -18.02 3.36 21.00
CA LYS A 200 -17.17 3.39 22.19
C LYS A 200 -18.05 3.46 23.44
N PRO A 201 -17.60 2.88 24.57
CA PRO A 201 -18.30 3.02 25.86
C PRO A 201 -18.22 4.45 26.44
N GLN A 202 -17.34 5.30 25.90
CA GLN A 202 -17.14 6.68 26.32
C GLN A 202 -17.72 7.66 25.29
N GLY A 203 -18.02 8.89 25.74
CA GLY A 203 -18.57 9.97 24.92
C GLY A 203 -20.01 10.34 25.32
N PRO A 204 -20.67 11.23 24.57
CA PRO A 204 -22.03 11.66 24.85
C PRO A 204 -23.01 10.48 24.88
N LEU A 205 -23.57 10.18 26.06
CA LEU A 205 -24.41 8.99 26.29
C LEU A 205 -25.62 8.95 25.36
N LEU A 206 -26.33 10.08 25.23
CA LEU A 206 -27.53 10.17 24.41
C LEU A 206 -27.25 9.88 22.92
N GLU A 207 -26.13 10.38 22.39
CA GLU A 207 -25.74 10.11 21.00
C GLU A 207 -25.39 8.64 20.78
N ASN A 208 -24.68 8.03 21.73
CA ASN A 208 -24.32 6.62 21.67
C ASN A 208 -25.55 5.72 21.72
N LEU A 209 -26.52 6.02 22.58
CA LEU A 209 -27.79 5.30 22.64
C LEU A 209 -28.59 5.42 21.34
N ARG A 210 -28.67 6.63 20.75
CA ARG A 210 -29.32 6.85 19.45
C ARG A 210 -28.65 6.05 18.33
N ARG A 211 -27.31 6.07 18.26
CA ARG A 211 -26.56 5.29 17.28
C ARG A 211 -26.76 3.79 17.47
N GLN A 212 -26.75 3.30 18.70
CA GLN A 212 -26.95 1.89 18.99
C GLN A 212 -28.36 1.42 18.62
N ALA A 213 -29.38 2.25 18.87
CA ALA A 213 -30.74 1.99 18.43
C ALA A 213 -30.84 1.92 16.90
N ALA A 214 -30.22 2.86 16.18
CA ALA A 214 -30.19 2.86 14.71
C ALA A 214 -29.51 1.61 14.14
N ILE A 215 -28.35 1.21 14.69
CA ILE A 215 -27.65 0.00 14.25
C ILE A 215 -28.50 -1.26 14.47
N ARG A 216 -29.20 -1.35 15.61
CA ARG A 216 -30.08 -2.49 15.90
C ARG A 216 -31.30 -2.54 15.00
N ALA A 217 -31.80 -1.40 14.52
CA ALA A 217 -32.90 -1.35 13.55
C ALA A 217 -32.47 -1.80 12.14
N ASP A 218 -31.20 -1.59 11.79
CA ASP A 218 -30.60 -1.96 10.50
C ASP A 218 -30.10 -3.42 10.42
N LEU A 219 -30.07 -4.15 11.54
CA LEU A 219 -29.58 -5.54 11.67
C LEU A 219 -30.67 -6.57 11.34
#